data_AF-A0A2H1HM82-F1
#
_entry.id   AF-A0A2H1HM82-F1
#
_cell.length_a   1.000
_cell.length_b   1.000
_cell.length_c   1.000
_cell.angle_alpha   90.00
_cell.angle_beta   90.00
_cell.angle_gamma   90.00
#
_symmetry.space_group_name_H-M   'P 1'
#
loop_
_entity.id
_entity.type
_entity.pdbx_description
1 polymer ?
#
loop_
_entity_poly.entity_id
_entity_poly.type
_entity_poly.pdbx_seq_one_letter_code
_entity_poly.pdbx_strand_id
1 'polypeptide(L)'
;MALTPEDVVNKRFQHVKFRDGYDQDEVDDFLDEVVVEIRRLYQENDELRQKLSTAEQRVKELDAGGASPAAPAEDTDATQAMPAAVPAPSSQKETEAPEPEQEKAPEAPAVPEATEQPSAPAVKEAAPAAQTPAAKESASKESAPAVDGAAPAATGTAAGLGLGSGLGSGDGDAHGLIALAQRVHDEHVAEGERRRDELIKSAETEAKDIVGKAETKRDETLSTLETQKSTLERSIDQLSNFERQYRTRLKSYLNDQLRDLENSTSLAPETLDGNTFGSSSNHKL
;
A
#
# COMPACT_ATOMS: atom_id res chain seq x y z
N MET A 1 2.82 -23.72 17.22
CA MET A 1 1.71 -23.45 18.15
C MET A 1 1.47 -21.95 18.07
N ALA A 2 0.46 -21.54 17.32
CA ALA A 2 0.17 -20.13 17.08
C ALA A 2 -0.68 -19.59 18.22
N LEU A 3 -0.43 -18.34 18.63
CA LEU A 3 -1.25 -17.63 19.61
C LEU A 3 -2.68 -17.52 19.07
N THR A 4 -3.66 -17.86 19.90
CA THR A 4 -5.06 -17.58 19.57
C THR A 4 -5.38 -16.13 19.98
N PRO A 5 -6.34 -15.47 19.33
CA PRO A 5 -6.79 -14.13 19.75
C PRO A 5 -7.17 -14.09 21.24
N GLU A 6 -7.78 -15.16 21.74
CA GLU A 6 -8.21 -15.30 23.12
C GLU A 6 -7.04 -15.44 24.10
N ASP A 7 -5.89 -15.97 23.66
CA ASP A 7 -4.69 -16.06 24.50
C ASP A 7 -4.07 -14.68 24.78
N VAL A 8 -4.24 -13.73 23.86
CA VAL A 8 -3.72 -12.36 23.98
C VAL A 8 -4.59 -11.55 24.94
N VAL A 9 -5.92 -11.63 24.80
CA VAL A 9 -6.87 -10.95 25.71
C VAL A 9 -6.74 -11.46 27.15
N ASN A 10 -6.51 -12.76 27.33
CA ASN A 10 -6.38 -13.34 28.66
C ASN A 10 -4.96 -13.18 29.26
N LYS A 11 -4.03 -12.56 28.54
CA LYS A 11 -2.65 -12.45 28.98
C LYS A 11 -2.52 -11.38 30.06
N ARG A 12 -2.12 -11.80 31.28
CA ARG A 12 -1.80 -10.89 32.37
C ARG A 12 -0.30 -10.77 32.55
N PHE A 13 0.21 -9.55 32.52
CA PHE A 13 1.60 -9.22 32.80
C PHE A 13 1.81 -8.91 34.29
N GLN A 14 3.04 -9.06 34.77
CA GLN A 14 3.41 -8.76 36.16
C GLN A 14 3.73 -7.26 36.30
N HIS A 15 3.11 -6.58 37.26
CA HIS A 15 3.42 -5.17 37.54
C HIS A 15 4.80 -5.00 38.19
N VAL A 16 5.65 -4.17 37.59
CA VAL A 16 7.02 -3.93 38.07
C VAL A 16 7.09 -2.54 38.71
N LYS A 17 7.18 -2.47 40.05
CA LYS A 17 7.18 -1.19 40.80
C LYS A 17 8.57 -0.54 40.96
N PHE A 18 9.65 -1.27 40.67
CA PHE A 18 11.03 -0.84 40.95
C PHE A 18 11.96 -0.97 39.75
N ARG A 19 11.41 -1.16 38.54
CA ARG A 19 12.14 -1.21 37.28
C ARG A 19 11.37 -0.40 36.25
N ASP A 20 12.08 0.17 35.28
CA ASP A 20 11.45 0.77 34.11
C ASP A 20 10.57 -0.30 33.44
N GLY A 21 9.28 -0.02 33.39
CA GLY A 21 8.24 -0.88 32.84
C GLY A 21 7.49 -0.14 31.75
N TYR A 22 6.81 -0.90 30.90
CA TYR A 22 5.85 -0.34 29.96
C TYR A 22 4.63 0.18 30.70
N ASP A 23 4.02 1.24 30.20
CA ASP A 23 2.74 1.73 30.71
C ASP A 23 1.67 0.66 30.46
N GLN A 24 0.82 0.40 31.46
CA GLN A 24 -0.20 -0.63 31.34
C GLN A 24 -1.23 -0.23 30.27
N ASP A 25 -1.64 1.04 30.24
CA ASP A 25 -2.69 1.50 29.34
C ASP A 25 -2.19 1.44 27.87
N GLU A 26 -0.92 1.81 27.62
CA GLU A 26 -0.30 1.71 26.30
C GLU A 26 -0.14 0.25 25.83
N VAL A 27 0.19 -0.65 26.76
CA VAL A 27 0.26 -2.09 26.47
C VAL A 27 -1.14 -2.63 26.17
N ASP A 28 -2.17 -2.24 26.93
CA ASP A 28 -3.55 -2.69 26.72
C ASP A 28 -4.08 -2.19 25.36
N ASP A 29 -3.83 -0.92 24.97
CA ASP A 29 -4.17 -0.37 23.64
C ASP A 29 -3.48 -1.13 22.50
N PHE A 30 -2.19 -1.44 22.65
CA PHE A 30 -1.44 -2.21 21.65
C PHE A 30 -1.95 -3.65 21.52
N LEU A 31 -2.34 -4.29 22.64
CA LEU A 31 -2.89 -5.64 22.60
C LEU A 31 -4.25 -5.70 21.92
N ASP A 32 -5.08 -4.67 22.06
CA ASP A 32 -6.35 -4.56 21.33
C ASP A 32 -6.13 -4.52 19.81
N GLU A 33 -5.15 -3.73 19.33
CA GLU A 33 -4.77 -3.70 17.91
C GLU A 33 -4.26 -5.07 17.43
N VAL A 34 -3.40 -5.71 18.22
CA VAL A 34 -2.86 -7.04 17.91
C VAL A 34 -3.97 -8.09 17.83
N VAL A 35 -5.00 -8.04 18.69
CA VAL A 35 -6.13 -8.98 18.64
C VAL A 35 -6.96 -8.79 17.38
N VAL A 36 -7.20 -7.55 16.96
CA VAL A 36 -7.91 -7.24 15.71
C VAL A 36 -7.16 -7.80 14.51
N GLU A 37 -5.85 -7.57 14.44
CA GLU A 37 -5.04 -8.03 13.31
C GLU A 37 -4.86 -9.55 13.31
N ILE A 38 -4.70 -10.20 14.47
CA ILE A 38 -4.66 -11.66 14.55
C ILE A 38 -5.98 -12.27 14.05
N ARG A 39 -7.14 -11.71 14.44
CA ARG A 39 -8.45 -12.16 13.93
C ARG A 39 -8.56 -11.99 12.42
N ARG A 40 -8.11 -10.86 11.89
CA ARG A 40 -8.06 -10.59 10.45
C ARG A 40 -7.16 -11.58 9.71
N LEU A 41 -5.95 -11.83 10.21
CA LEU A 41 -5.01 -12.78 9.61
C LEU A 41 -5.55 -14.20 9.60
N TYR A 42 -6.25 -14.64 10.66
CA TYR A 42 -6.91 -15.95 10.64
C TYR A 42 -8.04 -16.01 9.61
N GLN A 43 -8.88 -14.98 9.51
CA GLN A 43 -9.93 -14.91 8.48
C GLN A 43 -9.33 -14.95 7.07
N GLU A 44 -8.28 -14.18 6.81
CA GLU A 44 -7.61 -14.19 5.51
C GLU A 44 -6.94 -15.54 5.22
N ASN A 45 -6.34 -16.18 6.23
CA ASN A 45 -5.76 -17.51 6.05
C ASN A 45 -6.83 -18.56 5.74
N ASP A 46 -7.98 -18.50 6.41
CA ASP A 46 -9.11 -19.40 6.17
C ASP A 46 -9.72 -19.17 4.78
N GLU A 47 -9.89 -17.91 4.36
CA GLU A 47 -10.32 -17.56 3.00
C GLU A 47 -9.34 -18.06 1.95
N LEU A 48 -8.03 -17.90 2.16
CA LEU A 48 -7.00 -18.38 1.24
C LEU A 48 -6.98 -19.90 1.17
N ARG A 49 -7.16 -20.59 2.30
CA ARG A 49 -7.27 -22.06 2.34
C ARG A 49 -8.52 -22.54 1.60
N GLN A 50 -9.65 -21.85 1.74
CA GLN A 50 -10.87 -22.15 0.98
C GLN A 50 -10.65 -21.94 -0.53
N LYS A 51 -10.05 -20.82 -0.92
CA LYS A 51 -9.71 -20.53 -2.33
C LYS A 51 -8.80 -21.62 -2.91
N LEU A 52 -7.75 -22.02 -2.19
CA LEU A 52 -6.88 -23.13 -2.61
C LEU A 52 -7.66 -24.44 -2.72
N SER A 53 -8.50 -24.78 -1.74
CA SER A 53 -9.31 -26.00 -1.79
C SER A 53 -10.24 -26.03 -3.01
N THR A 54 -10.91 -24.92 -3.34
CA THR A 54 -11.77 -24.83 -4.53
C THR A 54 -10.98 -24.88 -5.84
N ALA A 55 -9.80 -24.27 -5.87
CA ALA A 55 -8.91 -24.33 -7.04
C ALA A 55 -8.37 -25.75 -7.24
N GLU A 56 -7.95 -26.42 -6.17
CA GLU A 56 -7.50 -27.81 -6.18
C GLU A 56 -8.62 -28.77 -6.61
N GLN A 57 -9.86 -28.54 -6.16
CA GLN A 57 -11.03 -29.30 -6.63
C GLN A 57 -11.27 -29.12 -8.12
N ARG A 58 -11.25 -27.87 -8.63
CA ARG A 58 -11.37 -27.59 -10.07
C ARG A 58 -10.24 -28.21 -10.88
N VAL A 59 -9.01 -28.14 -10.38
CA VAL A 59 -7.87 -28.78 -11.04
C VAL A 59 -8.05 -30.30 -11.06
N LYS A 60 -8.49 -30.91 -9.96
CA LYS A 60 -8.78 -32.34 -9.90
C LYS A 60 -9.93 -32.75 -10.80
N GLU A 61 -10.96 -31.93 -10.96
CA GLU A 61 -12.05 -32.13 -11.92
C GLU A 61 -11.56 -32.02 -13.37
N LEU A 62 -10.68 -31.08 -13.69
CA LEU A 62 -10.07 -30.96 -15.01
C LEU A 62 -9.09 -32.09 -15.32
N ASP A 63 -8.35 -32.58 -14.32
CA ASP A 63 -7.39 -33.68 -14.44
C ASP A 63 -8.11 -35.05 -14.52
N ALA A 64 -9.17 -35.26 -13.71
CA ALA A 64 -10.04 -36.43 -13.79
C ALA A 64 -11.03 -36.37 -14.98
N GLY A 65 -11.24 -35.18 -15.53
CA GLY A 65 -12.24 -34.84 -16.53
C GLY A 65 -11.62 -34.23 -17.79
N GLY A 66 -10.55 -34.84 -18.30
CA GLY A 66 -10.14 -34.73 -19.71
C GLY A 66 -11.17 -35.28 -20.72
N ALA A 67 -12.42 -35.45 -20.31
CA ALA A 67 -13.57 -35.69 -21.16
C ALA A 67 -14.66 -34.68 -20.77
N SER A 68 -14.80 -33.66 -21.61
CA SER A 68 -15.94 -32.75 -21.61
C SER A 68 -17.26 -33.52 -21.55
N PRO A 69 -18.19 -33.18 -20.66
CA PRO A 69 -19.61 -33.30 -20.95
C PRO A 69 -20.12 -31.94 -21.42
N ALA A 70 -20.58 -31.94 -22.66
CA ALA A 70 -21.42 -30.91 -23.23
C ALA A 70 -22.57 -30.54 -22.30
N ALA A 71 -22.92 -29.25 -22.32
CA ALA A 71 -24.18 -28.74 -21.80
C ALA A 71 -25.39 -29.51 -22.35
N PRO A 72 -26.49 -29.55 -21.58
CA PRO A 72 -27.79 -29.23 -22.17
C PRO A 72 -28.46 -28.05 -21.47
N ALA A 73 -29.06 -27.22 -22.30
CA ALA A 73 -29.84 -26.05 -21.97
C ALA A 73 -31.26 -26.41 -21.46
N GLU A 74 -31.75 -25.54 -20.56
CA GLU A 74 -33.14 -25.08 -20.32
C GLU A 74 -34.21 -26.05 -19.80
N ASP A 75 -34.78 -25.73 -18.63
CA ASP A 75 -36.24 -25.61 -18.54
C ASP A 75 -36.65 -24.54 -17.52
N THR A 76 -37.60 -23.72 -17.95
CA THR A 76 -38.17 -22.54 -17.31
C THR A 76 -39.35 -22.92 -16.41
N ASP A 77 -39.41 -22.39 -15.18
CA ASP A 77 -40.69 -22.03 -14.56
C ASP A 77 -40.48 -20.83 -13.63
N ALA A 78 -41.11 -19.72 -14.00
CA ALA A 78 -41.18 -18.49 -13.26
C ALA A 78 -42.55 -18.44 -12.57
N THR A 79 -42.62 -17.99 -11.30
CA THR A 79 -43.61 -17.00 -10.81
C THR A 79 -43.54 -16.82 -9.28
N GLN A 80 -43.60 -15.54 -8.87
CA GLN A 80 -43.70 -14.92 -7.54
C GLN A 80 -42.39 -14.51 -6.85
N ALA A 81 -42.20 -13.29 -6.37
CA ALA A 81 -42.83 -11.99 -6.57
C ALA A 81 -41.90 -11.00 -5.85
N MET A 82 -41.47 -9.93 -6.52
CA MET A 82 -41.18 -8.67 -5.84
C MET A 82 -42.33 -7.73 -6.16
N PRO A 83 -42.76 -6.90 -5.20
CA PRO A 83 -42.66 -5.48 -5.49
C PRO A 83 -42.10 -4.67 -4.31
N ALA A 84 -41.30 -3.66 -4.70
CA ALA A 84 -41.23 -2.32 -4.12
C ALA A 84 -40.87 -2.18 -2.61
N ALA A 85 -39.73 -1.55 -2.33
CA ALA A 85 -39.71 -0.09 -2.12
C ALA A 85 -38.35 0.37 -1.58
N VAL A 86 -37.81 1.38 -2.26
CA VAL A 86 -36.76 2.30 -1.82
C VAL A 86 -37.27 3.08 -0.59
N PRO A 87 -36.41 3.37 0.40
CA PRO A 87 -36.13 4.79 0.65
C PRO A 87 -34.64 5.04 0.86
N ALA A 88 -34.12 5.98 0.06
CA ALA A 88 -32.85 6.66 0.27
C ALA A 88 -33.08 7.90 1.20
N PRO A 89 -32.06 8.72 1.50
CA PRO A 89 -31.63 9.09 2.85
C PRO A 89 -32.19 10.45 3.30
N SER A 90 -32.29 10.69 4.61
CA SER A 90 -32.57 12.03 5.14
C SER A 90 -31.27 12.75 5.49
N SER A 91 -31.05 13.84 4.77
CA SER A 91 -30.07 14.89 5.04
C SER A 91 -30.38 15.64 6.33
N GLN A 92 -29.36 15.91 7.15
CA GLN A 92 -29.33 17.12 7.98
C GLN A 92 -27.91 17.67 8.01
N LYS A 93 -27.71 18.75 7.24
CA LYS A 93 -26.73 19.80 7.51
C LYS A 93 -27.50 21.10 7.40
N GLU A 94 -27.72 21.76 8.52
CA GLU A 94 -28.16 23.15 8.54
C GLU A 94 -27.29 23.91 9.54
N THR A 95 -26.93 25.10 9.09
CA THR A 95 -25.94 26.02 9.63
C THR A 95 -26.73 27.16 10.25
N GLU A 96 -26.49 27.53 11.51
CA GLU A 96 -26.78 28.89 11.97
C GLU A 96 -25.95 29.26 13.21
N ALA A 97 -25.09 30.26 13.03
CA ALA A 97 -24.58 31.17 14.07
C ALA A 97 -25.54 32.39 14.10
N PRO A 98 -25.66 33.26 15.16
CA PRO A 98 -24.54 33.81 15.96
C PRO A 98 -24.81 34.20 17.45
N GLU A 99 -23.71 34.47 18.20
CA GLU A 99 -23.45 35.45 19.31
C GLU A 99 -24.39 35.67 20.53
N PRO A 100 -23.94 36.25 21.69
CA PRO A 100 -22.57 36.59 22.16
C PRO A 100 -22.28 36.32 23.67
N GLU A 101 -21.10 36.76 24.13
CA GLU A 101 -20.66 37.08 25.51
C GLU A 101 -20.30 35.94 26.50
N GLN A 102 -18.99 35.72 26.75
CA GLN A 102 -18.30 36.34 27.89
C GLN A 102 -16.78 36.11 27.92
N GLU A 103 -16.12 37.21 28.25
CA GLU A 103 -14.72 37.53 28.36
C GLU A 103 -14.13 37.12 29.72
N LYS A 104 -12.97 36.41 29.72
CA LYS A 104 -11.77 36.81 30.49
C LYS A 104 -10.60 35.84 30.31
N ALA A 105 -9.51 36.37 29.77
CA ALA A 105 -8.14 35.93 30.05
C ALA A 105 -7.60 36.75 31.26
N PRO A 106 -6.33 36.62 31.71
CA PRO A 106 -5.34 35.54 31.60
C PRO A 106 -4.68 35.20 32.97
N GLU A 107 -4.00 34.04 33.10
CA GLU A 107 -2.82 33.94 33.96
C GLU A 107 -1.88 32.82 33.47
N ALA A 108 -0.65 33.20 33.17
CA ALA A 108 0.53 32.34 33.01
C ALA A 108 1.49 32.70 34.17
N PRO A 109 2.68 32.10 34.34
CA PRO A 109 3.23 30.82 33.87
C PRO A 109 3.83 29.98 35.03
N ALA A 110 4.19 28.72 34.79
CA ALA A 110 5.19 28.04 35.62
C ALA A 110 6.04 27.07 34.80
N VAL A 111 7.34 27.40 34.75
CA VAL A 111 8.48 26.57 34.30
C VAL A 111 9.09 25.95 35.57
N PRO A 112 9.72 24.75 35.51
CA PRO A 112 11.19 24.68 35.41
C PRO A 112 11.66 23.53 34.47
N GLU A 113 12.75 23.63 33.70
CA GLU A 113 14.17 23.32 34.07
C GLU A 113 14.34 21.98 34.82
N ALA A 114 15.23 21.03 34.49
CA ALA A 114 16.38 20.94 33.59
C ALA A 114 16.86 19.45 33.50
N THR A 115 17.83 19.17 32.61
CA THR A 115 18.79 18.01 32.60
C THR A 115 18.19 16.60 32.31
N GLU A 116 18.72 15.71 31.46
CA GLU A 116 20.08 15.33 31.06
C GLU A 116 20.04 14.47 29.77
N GLN A 117 21.03 14.62 28.89
CA GLN A 117 21.56 13.61 27.95
C GLN A 117 23.01 13.33 28.43
N PRO A 118 23.78 12.30 27.99
CA PRO A 118 23.53 11.27 26.95
C PRO A 118 24.04 9.85 27.31
N SER A 119 23.76 8.83 26.48
CA SER A 119 24.61 7.63 26.31
C SER A 119 24.23 6.80 25.07
N ALA A 120 25.13 6.76 24.08
CA ALA A 120 25.37 5.62 23.17
C ALA A 120 26.45 4.73 23.84
N PRO A 121 26.66 3.42 23.56
CA PRO A 121 26.75 2.83 22.20
C PRO A 121 26.25 1.37 22.06
N ALA A 122 26.12 0.86 20.82
CA ALA A 122 26.69 -0.45 20.38
C ALA A 122 26.15 -0.89 19.01
N VAL A 123 27.07 -0.94 18.05
CA VAL A 123 27.00 -1.62 16.75
C VAL A 123 26.74 -3.13 16.89
N LYS A 124 25.78 -3.64 16.11
CA LYS A 124 25.75 -5.02 15.59
C LYS A 124 25.00 -5.02 14.26
N GLU A 125 25.67 -4.54 13.22
CA GLU A 125 25.25 -4.75 11.83
C GLU A 125 25.90 -6.05 11.35
N ALA A 126 25.14 -7.13 11.41
CA ALA A 126 25.45 -8.39 10.76
C ALA A 126 24.68 -8.42 9.44
N ALA A 127 25.42 -8.46 8.34
CA ALA A 127 24.92 -8.60 6.98
C ALA A 127 24.01 -9.84 6.79
N PRO A 128 22.90 -9.72 6.05
CA PRO A 128 22.31 -10.86 5.38
C PRO A 128 22.83 -10.94 3.94
N ALA A 129 23.49 -12.07 3.69
CA ALA A 129 23.93 -12.52 2.39
C ALA A 129 22.75 -12.71 1.43
N ALA A 130 22.96 -12.27 0.19
CA ALA A 130 22.17 -12.65 -0.97
C ALA A 130 22.15 -14.17 -1.14
N GLN A 131 20.96 -14.76 -1.28
CA GLN A 131 20.77 -16.12 -1.76
C GLN A 131 19.92 -16.08 -3.03
N THR A 132 20.60 -16.11 -4.16
CA THR A 132 20.13 -16.75 -5.39
C THR A 132 20.18 -18.27 -5.24
N PRO A 133 19.14 -19.02 -5.64
CA PRO A 133 19.32 -20.40 -6.09
C PRO A 133 19.53 -20.40 -7.61
N ALA A 134 20.66 -20.98 -7.98
CA ALA A 134 21.08 -21.23 -9.34
C ALA A 134 20.17 -22.25 -10.04
N ALA A 135 19.99 -21.98 -11.33
CA ALA A 135 19.48 -22.91 -12.32
C ALA A 135 20.46 -24.08 -12.56
N LYS A 136 19.88 -25.26 -12.66
CA LYS A 136 20.34 -26.52 -13.30
C LYS A 136 19.03 -27.29 -13.54
N GLU A 137 18.73 -27.96 -14.64
CA GLU A 137 19.48 -28.46 -15.78
C GLU A 137 18.44 -29.02 -16.77
N SER A 138 18.84 -29.24 -18.01
CA SER A 138 18.31 -30.23 -18.96
C SER A 138 17.46 -29.71 -20.13
N ALA A 139 18.19 -29.53 -21.23
CA ALA A 139 17.70 -29.56 -22.59
C ALA A 139 17.30 -30.98 -23.03
N SER A 140 16.24 -31.06 -23.82
CA SER A 140 15.91 -32.09 -24.83
C SER A 140 14.87 -31.44 -25.75
N LYS A 141 15.20 -31.08 -27.00
CA LYS A 141 14.71 -31.73 -28.25
C LYS A 141 13.22 -32.11 -28.16
N GLU A 142 12.33 -31.68 -29.05
CA GLU A 142 12.39 -31.76 -30.51
C GLU A 142 11.17 -31.04 -31.13
N SER A 143 11.30 -30.66 -32.41
CA SER A 143 10.22 -30.44 -33.39
C SER A 143 9.57 -29.05 -33.51
N ALA A 144 9.98 -28.36 -34.57
CA ALA A 144 9.13 -27.48 -35.38
C ALA A 144 7.91 -28.25 -35.93
N PRO A 145 6.82 -27.57 -36.32
CA PRO A 145 6.71 -27.27 -37.75
C PRO A 145 6.15 -25.88 -38.08
N ALA A 146 6.30 -25.61 -39.36
CA ALA A 146 6.01 -24.40 -40.09
C ALA A 146 4.54 -23.98 -40.11
N VAL A 147 4.41 -22.68 -40.34
CA VAL A 147 3.24 -21.94 -40.81
C VAL A 147 2.51 -22.64 -41.97
N ASP A 148 1.19 -22.77 -41.83
CA ASP A 148 0.27 -22.78 -42.96
C ASP A 148 -0.90 -21.86 -42.59
N GLY A 149 -1.15 -20.89 -43.46
CA GLY A 149 -2.14 -19.86 -43.27
C GLY A 149 -3.44 -20.20 -43.99
N ALA A 150 -4.53 -19.69 -43.40
CA ALA A 150 -5.75 -19.27 -44.06
C ALA A 150 -6.67 -20.35 -44.69
N ALA A 151 -7.74 -20.68 -43.96
CA ALA A 151 -9.14 -20.35 -44.32
C ALA A 151 -10.15 -21.18 -43.50
N PRO A 152 -11.17 -20.56 -42.88
CA PRO A 152 -12.38 -21.28 -42.50
C PRO A 152 -13.59 -20.70 -43.22
N ALA A 153 -14.22 -21.49 -44.09
CA ALA A 153 -15.61 -21.27 -44.46
C ALA A 153 -16.26 -22.58 -44.93
N ALA A 154 -17.51 -22.75 -44.47
CA ALA A 154 -18.52 -23.70 -44.94
C ALA A 154 -18.57 -25.10 -44.31
N THR A 155 -19.28 -25.18 -43.18
CA THR A 155 -20.19 -26.31 -42.89
C THR A 155 -21.51 -25.74 -42.38
N GLY A 156 -22.41 -25.42 -43.32
CA GLY A 156 -23.80 -25.07 -43.06
C GLY A 156 -24.71 -26.23 -43.46
N THR A 157 -25.35 -26.79 -42.46
CA THR A 157 -26.21 -27.97 -42.41
C THR A 157 -27.40 -27.88 -43.39
N ALA A 158 -27.52 -28.85 -44.29
CA ALA A 158 -28.71 -29.07 -45.09
C ALA A 158 -29.70 -29.97 -44.33
N ALA A 159 -30.74 -29.39 -43.75
CA ALA A 159 -31.95 -30.09 -43.31
C ALA A 159 -33.14 -29.17 -43.62
N GLY A 160 -34.05 -29.68 -44.46
CA GLY A 160 -34.85 -28.83 -45.36
C GLY A 160 -36.25 -28.45 -44.90
N LEU A 161 -36.91 -27.70 -45.76
CA LEU A 161 -38.37 -27.63 -45.86
C LEU A 161 -38.73 -27.56 -47.35
N GLY A 162 -39.42 -28.59 -47.82
CA GLY A 162 -40.16 -28.52 -49.07
C GLY A 162 -41.46 -27.75 -48.85
N LEU A 163 -41.78 -26.88 -49.81
CA LEU A 163 -43.16 -26.56 -50.15
C LEU A 163 -43.20 -26.25 -51.65
N GLY A 164 -43.89 -27.13 -52.40
CA GLY A 164 -44.22 -26.85 -53.78
C GLY A 164 -45.44 -25.95 -53.88
N SER A 165 -45.44 -25.03 -54.84
CA SER A 165 -46.55 -24.76 -55.76
C SER A 165 -46.27 -23.53 -56.60
N GLY A 166 -46.61 -23.62 -57.89
CA GLY A 166 -46.93 -22.45 -58.71
C GLY A 166 -45.94 -22.13 -59.81
N LEU A 167 -46.04 -22.84 -60.93
CA LEU A 167 -45.58 -22.34 -62.23
C LEU A 167 -46.27 -21.01 -62.55
N GLY A 168 -45.50 -19.93 -62.67
CA GLY A 168 -45.93 -18.67 -63.28
C GLY A 168 -45.10 -17.47 -62.84
N SER A 169 -44.06 -17.12 -63.62
CA SER A 169 -43.18 -15.91 -63.51
C SER A 169 -41.81 -16.06 -62.81
N GLY A 170 -41.03 -17.08 -63.16
CA GLY A 170 -39.75 -17.42 -62.49
C GLY A 170 -38.52 -16.53 -62.72
N ASP A 171 -38.60 -15.45 -63.52
CA ASP A 171 -37.47 -14.53 -63.76
C ASP A 171 -37.53 -13.30 -62.83
N GLY A 172 -38.73 -12.76 -62.56
CA GLY A 172 -38.93 -11.60 -61.68
C GLY A 172 -38.74 -11.89 -60.18
N ASP A 173 -39.11 -13.09 -59.73
CA ASP A 173 -39.03 -13.48 -58.31
C ASP A 173 -37.57 -13.69 -57.85
N ALA A 174 -36.71 -14.26 -58.71
CA ALA A 174 -35.29 -14.45 -58.41
C ALA A 174 -34.56 -13.10 -58.28
N HIS A 175 -34.86 -12.14 -59.17
CA HIS A 175 -34.33 -10.79 -59.08
C HIS A 175 -34.85 -10.03 -57.85
N GLY A 176 -36.11 -10.24 -57.46
CA GLY A 176 -36.69 -9.70 -56.22
C GLY A 176 -35.98 -10.21 -54.95
N LEU A 177 -35.64 -11.50 -54.91
CA LEU A 177 -34.91 -12.08 -53.79
C LEU A 177 -33.46 -11.58 -53.71
N ILE A 178 -32.78 -11.38 -54.84
CA ILE A 178 -31.43 -10.81 -54.87
C ILE A 178 -31.44 -9.36 -54.38
N ALA A 179 -32.43 -8.56 -54.81
CA ALA A 179 -32.59 -7.19 -54.34
C ALA A 179 -32.90 -7.13 -52.83
N LEU A 180 -33.70 -8.06 -52.31
CA LEU A 180 -33.95 -8.19 -50.88
C LEU A 180 -32.69 -8.61 -50.12
N ALA A 181 -31.93 -9.58 -50.63
CA ALA A 181 -30.69 -10.05 -50.01
C ALA A 181 -29.63 -8.95 -49.96
N GLN A 182 -29.47 -8.16 -51.03
CA GLN A 182 -28.58 -7.00 -51.05
C GLN A 182 -29.00 -5.95 -50.02
N ARG A 183 -30.30 -5.63 -49.95
CA ARG A 183 -30.81 -4.67 -48.96
C ARG A 183 -30.57 -5.13 -47.52
N VAL A 184 -30.86 -6.40 -47.21
CA VAL A 184 -30.62 -6.96 -45.88
C VAL A 184 -29.12 -6.99 -45.56
N HIS A 185 -28.27 -7.26 -46.55
CA HIS A 185 -26.84 -7.19 -46.38
C HIS A 185 -26.37 -5.76 -46.06
N ASP A 186 -26.79 -4.77 -46.85
CA ASP A 186 -26.45 -3.37 -46.64
C ASP A 186 -26.95 -2.87 -45.27
N GLU A 187 -28.12 -3.34 -44.83
CA GLU A 187 -28.65 -3.07 -43.50
C GLU A 187 -27.77 -3.67 -42.39
N HIS A 188 -27.37 -4.94 -42.51
CA HIS A 188 -26.46 -5.57 -41.55
C HIS A 188 -25.06 -4.93 -41.54
N VAL A 189 -24.56 -4.49 -42.70
CA VAL A 189 -23.29 -3.74 -42.80
C VAL A 189 -23.43 -2.41 -42.05
N ALA A 190 -24.50 -1.65 -42.31
CA ALA A 190 -24.73 -0.38 -41.62
C ALA A 190 -24.92 -0.57 -40.11
N GLU A 191 -25.61 -1.62 -39.67
CA GLU A 191 -25.70 -1.96 -38.25
C GLU A 191 -24.35 -2.35 -37.65
N GLY A 192 -23.55 -3.14 -38.37
CA GLY A 192 -22.20 -3.52 -37.96
C GLY A 192 -21.30 -2.30 -37.79
N GLU A 193 -21.34 -1.37 -38.73
CA GLU A 193 -20.60 -0.11 -38.66
C GLU A 193 -21.04 0.74 -37.47
N ARG A 194 -22.35 0.87 -37.21
CA ARG A 194 -22.87 1.58 -36.02
C ARG A 194 -22.38 0.94 -34.73
N ARG A 195 -22.52 -0.38 -34.59
CA ARG A 195 -22.05 -1.10 -33.38
C ARG A 195 -20.55 -0.95 -33.19
N ARG A 196 -19.77 -1.01 -34.27
CA ARG A 196 -18.31 -0.78 -34.24
C ARG A 196 -18.01 0.63 -33.77
N ASP A 197 -18.63 1.64 -34.35
CA ASP A 197 -18.35 3.04 -34.03
C ASP A 197 -18.79 3.40 -32.60
N GLU A 198 -19.89 2.81 -32.12
CA GLU A 198 -20.30 2.90 -30.72
C GLU A 198 -19.28 2.26 -29.78
N LEU A 199 -18.82 1.04 -30.10
CA LEU A 199 -17.81 0.34 -29.31
C LEU A 199 -16.47 1.09 -29.27
N ILE A 200 -16.06 1.67 -30.40
CA ILE A 200 -14.84 2.49 -30.47
C ILE A 200 -14.99 3.73 -29.58
N LYS A 201 -16.14 4.43 -29.64
CA LYS A 201 -16.38 5.60 -28.80
C LYS A 201 -16.42 5.27 -27.30
N SER A 202 -17.05 4.16 -26.92
CA SER A 202 -17.07 3.74 -25.52
C SER A 202 -15.67 3.35 -25.05
N ALA A 203 -14.93 2.57 -25.84
CA ALA A 203 -13.55 2.20 -25.53
C ALA A 203 -12.62 3.42 -25.45
N GLU A 204 -12.76 4.40 -26.34
CA GLU A 204 -12.00 5.66 -26.28
C GLU A 204 -12.32 6.48 -25.03
N THR A 205 -13.58 6.48 -24.59
CA THR A 205 -14.01 7.18 -23.37
C THR A 205 -13.44 6.50 -22.14
N GLU A 206 -13.58 5.18 -22.05
CA GLU A 206 -13.01 4.39 -20.94
C GLU A 206 -11.48 4.51 -20.89
N ALA A 207 -10.81 4.50 -22.04
CA ALA A 207 -9.36 4.71 -22.11
C ALA A 207 -8.96 6.08 -21.58
N LYS A 208 -9.67 7.16 -21.97
CA LYS A 208 -9.44 8.51 -21.45
C LYS A 208 -9.68 8.59 -19.94
N ASP A 209 -10.70 7.93 -19.44
CA ASP A 209 -11.00 7.88 -18.00
C ASP A 209 -9.91 7.15 -17.22
N ILE A 210 -9.41 6.02 -17.73
CA ILE A 210 -8.32 5.27 -17.09
C ILE A 210 -7.04 6.11 -17.07
N VAL A 211 -6.69 6.74 -18.19
CA VAL A 211 -5.52 7.62 -18.27
C VAL A 211 -5.66 8.80 -17.33
N GLY A 212 -6.81 9.49 -17.30
CA GLY A 212 -7.05 10.61 -16.39
C GLY A 212 -6.98 10.21 -14.91
N LYS A 213 -7.50 9.04 -14.54
CA LYS A 213 -7.37 8.49 -13.18
C LYS A 213 -5.92 8.15 -12.83
N ALA A 214 -5.16 7.59 -13.78
CA ALA A 214 -3.74 7.28 -13.58
C ALA A 214 -2.89 8.55 -13.42
N GLU A 215 -3.15 9.57 -14.24
CA GLU A 215 -2.49 10.89 -14.15
C GLU A 215 -2.81 11.57 -12.82
N THR A 216 -4.08 11.57 -12.39
CA THR A 216 -4.48 12.15 -11.10
C THR A 216 -3.75 11.46 -9.94
N LYS A 217 -3.70 10.12 -9.92
CA LYS A 217 -2.95 9.36 -8.90
C LYS A 217 -1.45 9.64 -8.95
N ARG A 218 -0.88 9.78 -10.15
CA ARG A 218 0.53 10.16 -10.32
C ARG A 218 0.78 11.54 -9.71
N ASP A 219 -0.07 12.51 -9.97
CA ASP A 219 0.13 13.88 -9.49
C ASP A 219 -0.05 13.97 -7.97
N GLU A 220 -1.00 13.22 -7.41
CA GLU A 220 -1.19 13.10 -5.96
C GLU A 220 0.04 12.44 -5.29
N THR A 221 0.54 11.34 -5.84
CA THR A 221 1.74 10.67 -5.31
C THR A 221 2.99 11.55 -5.43
N LEU A 222 3.16 12.29 -6.53
CA LEU A 222 4.25 13.25 -6.67
C LEU A 222 4.13 14.39 -5.66
N SER A 223 2.93 14.94 -5.46
CA SER A 223 2.69 16.02 -4.49
C SER A 223 2.97 15.59 -3.05
N THR A 224 2.55 14.37 -2.67
CA THR A 224 2.85 13.82 -1.34
C THR A 224 4.34 13.59 -1.15
N LEU A 225 5.04 13.01 -2.14
CA LEU A 225 6.49 12.83 -2.11
C LEU A 225 7.24 14.16 -2.01
N GLU A 226 6.80 15.20 -2.72
CA GLU A 226 7.42 16.52 -2.65
C GLU A 226 7.21 17.19 -1.29
N THR A 227 6.02 17.03 -0.69
CA THR A 227 5.74 17.49 0.68
C THR A 227 6.63 16.77 1.70
N GLN A 228 6.74 15.44 1.59
CA GLN A 228 7.62 14.63 2.44
C GLN A 228 9.08 15.03 2.29
N LYS A 229 9.56 15.19 1.05
CA LYS A 229 10.91 15.66 0.75
C LYS A 229 11.19 17.00 1.43
N SER A 230 10.30 18.00 1.26
CA SER A 230 10.50 19.32 1.88
C SER A 230 10.50 19.26 3.41
N THR A 231 9.74 18.33 4.01
CA THR A 231 9.71 18.13 5.46
C THR A 231 10.99 17.49 5.96
N LEU A 232 11.49 16.47 5.25
CA LEU A 232 12.77 15.84 5.56
C LEU A 232 13.93 16.82 5.40
N GLU A 233 13.95 17.64 4.34
CA GLU A 233 14.95 18.68 4.13
C GLU A 233 14.97 19.69 5.29
N ARG A 234 13.79 20.18 5.74
CA ARG A 234 13.71 21.05 6.92
C ARG A 234 14.22 20.37 8.20
N SER A 235 13.92 19.08 8.39
CA SER A 235 14.39 18.33 9.56
C SER A 235 15.91 18.15 9.53
N ILE A 236 16.50 17.93 8.36
CA ILE A 236 17.96 17.83 8.18
C ILE A 236 18.62 19.16 8.54
N ASP A 237 18.08 20.28 8.06
CA ASP A 237 18.59 21.61 8.39
C ASP A 237 18.48 21.92 9.89
N GLN A 238 17.36 21.56 10.52
CA GLN A 238 17.17 21.69 11.96
C GLN A 238 18.20 20.86 12.75
N LEU A 239 18.40 19.60 12.39
CA LEU A 239 19.33 18.72 13.07
C LEU A 239 20.78 19.17 12.88
N SER A 240 21.13 19.65 11.68
CA SER A 240 22.46 20.20 11.37
C SER A 240 22.74 21.48 12.17
N ASN A 241 21.73 22.34 12.32
CA ASN A 241 21.84 23.54 13.16
C ASN A 241 21.95 23.17 14.65
N PHE A 242 21.15 22.22 15.12
CA PHE A 242 21.23 21.71 16.49
C PHE A 242 22.62 21.13 16.78
N GLU A 243 23.17 20.32 15.88
CA GLU A 243 24.51 19.77 16.02
C GLU A 243 25.57 20.87 16.09
N ARG A 244 25.52 21.85 15.18
CA ARG A 244 26.47 22.98 15.17
C ARG A 244 26.39 23.77 16.47
N GLN A 245 25.19 24.07 16.95
CA GLN A 245 24.96 24.79 18.20
C GLN A 245 25.42 23.97 19.41
N TYR A 246 25.12 22.68 19.45
CA TYR A 246 25.54 21.77 20.51
C TYR A 246 27.06 21.66 20.60
N ARG A 247 27.74 21.47 19.45
CA ARG A 247 29.21 21.46 19.38
C ARG A 247 29.81 22.78 19.87
N THR A 248 29.21 23.91 19.50
CA THR A 248 29.68 25.24 19.94
C THR A 248 29.47 25.42 21.45
N ARG A 249 28.31 25.03 21.98
CA ARG A 249 27.99 25.09 23.41
C ARG A 249 28.89 24.19 24.25
N LEU A 250 29.12 22.96 23.79
CA LEU A 250 30.03 22.02 24.45
C LEU A 250 31.47 22.55 24.45
N LYS A 251 31.92 23.12 23.32
CA LYS A 251 33.24 23.75 23.23
C LYS A 251 33.38 24.96 24.17
N SER A 252 32.36 25.80 24.29
CA SER A 252 32.37 26.91 25.27
C SER A 252 32.47 26.36 26.68
N TYR A 253 31.57 25.44 27.05
CA TYR A 253 31.53 24.84 28.38
C TYR A 253 32.86 24.21 28.80
N LEU A 254 33.48 23.44 27.90
CA LEU A 254 34.78 22.82 28.19
C LEU A 254 35.90 23.86 28.33
N ASN A 255 35.89 24.94 27.54
CA ASN A 255 36.89 26.02 27.70
C ASN A 255 36.65 26.81 28.98
N ASP A 256 35.39 27.06 29.36
CA ASP A 256 35.02 27.74 30.60
C ASP A 256 35.47 26.90 31.80
N GLN A 257 35.21 25.58 31.80
CA GLN A 257 35.72 24.67 32.83
C GLN A 257 37.26 24.64 32.91
N LEU A 258 37.94 24.66 31.77
CA LEU A 258 39.40 24.69 31.74
C LEU A 258 39.94 26.02 32.28
N ARG A 259 39.31 27.15 31.93
CA ARG A 259 39.62 28.48 32.44
C ARG A 259 39.44 28.56 33.96
N ASP A 260 38.36 27.97 34.49
CA ASP A 260 38.12 27.91 35.93
C ASP A 260 39.14 27.04 36.67
N LEU A 261 39.62 25.95 36.05
CA LEU A 261 40.73 25.14 36.58
C LEU A 261 42.06 25.91 36.56
N GLU A 262 42.37 26.65 35.49
CA GLU A 262 43.54 27.53 35.41
C GLU A 262 43.50 28.65 36.46
N ASN A 263 42.32 29.25 36.67
CA ASN A 263 42.14 30.29 37.66
C ASN A 263 42.20 29.71 39.08
N SER A 264 41.54 28.58 39.35
CA SER A 264 41.57 27.94 40.68
C SER A 264 42.95 27.38 41.03
N THR A 265 43.75 26.91 40.07
CA THR A 265 45.15 26.53 40.33
C THR A 265 46.05 27.75 40.50
N SER A 266 45.79 28.86 39.80
CA SER A 266 46.53 30.12 39.96
C SER A 266 46.19 30.84 41.27
N LEU A 267 45.01 30.56 41.86
CA LEU A 267 44.61 31.07 43.17
C LEU A 267 45.20 30.26 44.34
N ALA A 268 45.93 29.18 44.08
CA ALA A 268 46.83 28.62 45.08
C ALA A 268 47.95 29.63 45.33
N PRO A 269 48.06 30.24 46.52
CA PRO A 269 49.04 31.29 46.76
C PRO A 269 50.45 30.70 46.61
N GLU A 270 51.27 31.29 45.74
CA GLU A 270 52.71 31.07 45.76
C GLU A 270 53.26 31.45 47.14
N THR A 271 53.36 30.48 48.04
CA THR A 271 54.11 30.62 49.30
C THR A 271 55.36 29.75 49.29
N LEU A 272 55.94 29.49 48.12
CA LEU A 272 57.12 28.62 47.97
C LEU A 272 58.19 29.15 47.00
N ASP A 273 58.29 30.47 46.83
CA ASP A 273 59.52 31.10 46.32
C ASP A 273 60.13 31.99 47.41
N GLY A 274 60.91 31.35 48.27
CA GLY A 274 61.49 31.97 49.46
C GLY A 274 62.37 31.04 50.27
N ASN A 275 63.15 30.16 49.64
CA ASN A 275 64.23 29.46 50.34
C ASN A 275 65.59 29.82 49.73
N THR A 276 66.10 30.94 50.21
CA THR A 276 67.51 31.27 50.34
C THR A 276 68.30 30.08 50.93
N PHE A 277 68.85 29.23 50.08
CA PHE A 277 69.90 28.28 50.48
C PHE A 277 70.96 28.23 49.39
N GLY A 278 72.04 29.00 49.56
CA GLY A 278 73.16 28.98 48.62
C GLY A 278 74.12 30.16 48.66
N SER A 279 74.17 30.98 49.71
CA SER A 279 75.23 31.98 49.86
C SER A 279 75.59 32.20 51.33
N SER A 280 76.48 31.36 51.85
CA SER A 280 77.33 31.70 53.00
C SER A 280 78.44 30.67 53.22
N SER A 281 79.67 31.15 53.11
CA SER A 281 80.89 30.67 53.79
C SER A 281 81.45 29.29 53.45
N ASN A 282 82.37 29.27 52.48
CA ASN A 282 83.64 28.56 52.70
C ASN A 282 84.72 29.60 53.04
N HIS A 283 84.83 29.90 54.34
CA HIS A 283 85.92 30.67 54.92
C HIS A 283 87.10 29.72 55.18
N LYS A 284 88.23 30.08 54.58
CA LYS A 284 89.59 29.57 54.71
C LYS A 284 90.02 29.23 56.15
N LEU A 285 90.65 28.06 56.33
CA LEU A 285 91.79 27.77 57.21
C LEU A 285 92.44 26.43 56.81
#